data_AF-A0A9D6M5G2-F1
#
_entry.id   AF-A0A9D6M5G2-F1
#
_cell.length_a   1.000
_cell.length_b   1.000
_cell.length_c   1.000
_cell.angle_alpha   90.00
_cell.angle_beta   90.00
_cell.angle_gamma   90.00
#
_symmetry.space_group_name_H-M   'P 1'
#
loop_
_entity.id
_entity.type
_entity.pdbx_description
1 polymer ?
#
loop_
_entity_poly.entity_id
_entity_poly.type
_entity_poly.pdbx_seq_one_letter_code
_entity_poly.pdbx_strand_id
1 'polypeptide(L)' 'MIETKKEGDIESSDVQEKTQAALEYCKSATDFTTQNSGKPWKYVLIPHNAVLANMSFEYLAGIYEIKLAL' A
#
# COMPACT_ATOMS: atom_id res chain seq x y z
N MET A 1 -0.73 -3.08 -4.84
CA MET A 1 -2.10 -2.72 -4.43
C MET A 1 -2.05 -1.36 -3.78
N ILE A 2 -3.02 -0.49 -4.08
CA ILE A 2 -3.00 0.91 -3.64
C ILE A 2 -4.40 1.32 -3.24
N GLU A 3 -4.53 1.99 -2.09
CA GLU A 3 -5.79 2.55 -1.63
C GLU A 3 -5.60 3.96 -1.06
N THR A 4 -6.65 4.78 -1.15
CA THR A 4 -6.72 6.08 -0.48
C THR A 4 -7.65 5.98 0.72
N LYS A 5 -7.27 6.62 1.84
CA LYS A 5 -8.07 6.56 3.07
C LYS A 5 -8.19 7.92 3.76
N LYS A 6 -9.29 8.12 4.50
CA LYS A 6 -9.47 9.27 5.38
C LYS A 6 -8.29 9.37 6.34
N GLU A 7 -7.64 10.51 6.39
CA GLU A 7 -6.36 10.70 7.08
C GLU A 7 -6.49 10.42 8.59
N GLY A 8 -7.50 11.00 9.24
CA GLY A 8 -7.77 10.74 10.66
C GLY A 8 -8.19 9.31 11.01
N ASP A 9 -8.39 8.42 10.01
CA ASP A 9 -8.74 7.02 10.24
C ASP A 9 -7.53 6.09 10.00
N ILE A 10 -6.38 6.59 9.54
CA ILE A 10 -5.21 5.76 9.17
C ILE A 10 -4.76 4.88 10.34
N GLU A 11 -4.73 5.43 11.55
CA GLU A 11 -4.31 4.73 12.77
C GLU A 11 -5.46 3.95 13.44
N SER A 12 -6.65 3.93 12.85
CA SER A 12 -7.78 3.17 13.42
C SER A 12 -7.54 1.66 13.31
N SER A 13 -8.04 0.89 14.28
CA SER A 13 -7.87 -0.57 14.29
C SER A 13 -8.40 -1.23 13.02
N ASP A 14 -9.55 -0.79 12.51
CA ASP A 14 -10.13 -1.30 11.24
C ASP A 14 -9.19 -1.10 10.05
N VAL A 15 -8.52 0.06 9.95
CA VAL A 15 -7.58 0.34 8.86
C VAL A 15 -6.28 -0.43 9.03
N GLN A 16 -5.80 -0.60 10.27
CA GLN A 16 -4.60 -1.39 10.55
C GLN A 16 -4.82 -2.89 10.28
N GLU A 17 -5.97 -3.45 10.67
CA GLU A 17 -6.34 -4.83 10.36
C GLU A 17 -6.42 -5.08 8.86
N LYS A 18 -7.04 -4.15 8.11
CA LYS A 18 -7.08 -4.21 6.63
C LYS A 18 -5.69 -4.07 6.01
N THR A 19 -4.84 -3.22 6.59
CA THR A 19 -3.43 -3.07 6.17
C THR A 19 -2.67 -4.39 6.32
N GLN A 20 -2.87 -5.14 7.41
CA GLN A 20 -2.25 -6.47 7.56
C GLN A 20 -2.74 -7.46 6.51
N ALA A 21 -4.05 -7.49 6.23
CA ALA A 21 -4.61 -8.33 5.18
C ALA A 21 -4.05 -7.96 3.78
N ALA A 22 -3.91 -6.66 3.51
CA ALA A 22 -3.33 -6.14 2.27
C ALA A 22 -1.86 -6.52 2.08
N LEU A 23 -1.08 -6.50 3.17
CA LEU A 23 0.32 -6.94 3.18
C LEU A 23 0.43 -8.44 2.88
N GLU A 24 -0.39 -9.29 3.50
CA GLU A 24 -0.38 -10.74 3.23
C GLU A 24 -0.82 -11.06 1.79
N TYR A 25 -1.79 -10.32 1.25
CA TYR A 25 -2.16 -10.43 -0.15
C TYR A 25 -1.00 -10.07 -1.07
N CYS A 26 -0.32 -8.93 -0.82
CA CYS A 26 0.81 -8.51 -1.66
C CYS A 26 2.00 -9.48 -1.56
N LYS A 27 2.21 -10.12 -0.40
CA LYS A 27 3.18 -11.21 -0.23
C LYS A 27 2.83 -12.41 -1.11
N SER A 28 1.60 -12.93 -0.99
CA SER A 28 1.13 -14.07 -1.79
C SER A 28 1.18 -13.77 -3.30
N ALA A 29 0.79 -12.55 -3.69
CA ALA A 29 0.85 -12.10 -5.08
C ALA A 29 2.29 -11.98 -5.58
N THR A 30 3.22 -11.51 -4.74
CA THR A 30 4.65 -11.46 -5.05
C THR A 30 5.22 -12.84 -5.25
N ASP A 31 4.91 -13.79 -4.37
CA ASP A 31 5.39 -15.18 -4.47
C ASP A 31 4.97 -15.78 -5.80
N PHE A 32 3.71 -15.57 -6.21
CA PHE A 32 3.23 -16.02 -7.50
C PHE A 32 3.89 -15.27 -8.67
N THR A 33 3.88 -13.93 -8.69
CA THR A 33 4.36 -13.19 -9.87
C THR A 33 5.85 -13.36 -10.10
N THR A 34 6.66 -13.40 -9.04
CA THR A 34 8.12 -13.57 -9.16
C THR A 34 8.50 -14.93 -9.75
N GLN A 35 7.79 -16.00 -9.38
CA GLN A 35 7.94 -17.32 -10.00
C GLN A 35 7.53 -17.33 -11.49
N ASN A 36 6.72 -16.36 -11.91
CA ASN A 36 6.20 -16.23 -13.27
C ASN A 36 6.82 -15.04 -14.03
N SER A 37 8.07 -14.67 -13.70
CA SER A 37 8.83 -13.57 -14.34
C SER A 37 8.16 -12.19 -14.28
N GLY A 38 7.17 -12.02 -13.40
CA GLY A 38 6.53 -10.76 -13.10
C GLY A 38 7.28 -9.97 -12.02
N LYS A 39 6.83 -8.73 -11.79
CA LYS A 39 7.37 -7.86 -10.74
C LYS A 39 6.76 -8.18 -9.38
N PRO A 40 7.49 -7.96 -8.27
CA PRO A 40 6.94 -8.06 -6.94
C PRO A 40 5.84 -7.02 -6.70
N TRP A 41 4.88 -7.36 -5.86
CA TRP A 41 3.80 -6.48 -5.45
C TRP A 41 4.20 -5.67 -4.22
N LYS A 42 3.68 -4.45 -4.13
CA LYS A 42 3.83 -3.54 -3.00
C LYS A 42 2.46 -3.06 -2.54
N TYR A 43 2.35 -2.71 -1.27
CA TYR A 43 1.16 -2.08 -0.72
C TYR A 43 1.42 -0.60 -0.42
N VAL A 44 0.50 0.27 -0.84
CA VAL A 44 0.59 1.72 -0.63
C VAL A 44 -0.73 2.21 -0.07
N LEU A 45 -0.69 2.87 1.08
CA LEU A 45 -1.85 3.45 1.77
C LEU A 45 -1.71 4.97 1.81
N ILE A 46 -2.46 5.68 0.97
CA ILE A 46 -2.31 7.13 0.79
C ILE A 46 -3.41 7.87 1.57
N PRO A 47 -3.07 8.77 2.51
CA PRO A 47 -4.03 9.68 3.11
C PRO A 47 -4.69 10.55 2.04
N HIS A 48 -6.02 10.68 2.04
CA HIS A 48 -6.77 11.42 1.01
C HIS A 48 -6.33 12.88 0.85
N ASN A 49 -5.85 13.52 1.92
CA ASN A 49 -5.36 14.90 1.92
C ASN A 49 -3.96 15.05 1.31
N ALA A 50 -3.23 13.96 1.08
CA ALA A 50 -1.94 13.97 0.38
C ALA A 50 -2.11 13.95 -1.15
N VAL A 51 -3.28 13.57 -1.65
CA VAL A 51 -3.57 13.51 -3.09
C VAL A 51 -3.90 14.91 -3.59
N LEU A 52 -2.88 15.63 -4.08
CA LEU A 52 -3.02 16.96 -4.68
C LEU A 52 -2.75 16.91 -6.18
N ALA A 53 -3.33 17.86 -6.93
CA ALA A 53 -3.24 17.88 -8.40
C ALA A 53 -1.81 18.05 -8.94
N ASN A 54 -0.87 18.53 -8.12
CA ASN A 54 0.53 18.74 -8.46
C ASN A 54 1.45 17.57 -8.03
N MET A 55 0.90 16.47 -7.55
CA MET A 55 1.68 15.32 -7.07
C MET A 55 1.76 14.25 -8.15
N SER A 56 2.96 13.71 -8.38
CA SER A 56 3.11 12.52 -9.23
C SER A 56 2.75 11.25 -8.46
N PHE A 57 2.35 10.24 -9.21
CA PHE A 57 2.08 8.93 -8.65
C PHE A 57 3.35 8.32 -8.03
N GLU A 58 4.49 8.40 -8.70
CA GLU A 58 5.76 7.87 -8.22
C GLU A 58 6.17 8.48 -6.88
N TYR A 59 5.94 9.80 -6.71
CA TYR A 59 6.22 10.47 -5.46
C TYR A 59 5.34 9.93 -4.34
N LEU A 60 4.01 9.89 -4.54
CA LEU A 60 3.07 9.40 -3.53
C LEU A 60 3.33 7.93 -3.18
N ALA A 61 3.53 7.08 -4.18
CA ALA A 61 3.83 5.66 -3.97
C ALA A 61 5.15 5.46 -3.22
N GLY A 62 6.16 6.30 -3.44
CA GLY A 62 7.45 6.22 -2.76
C GLY A 62 7.39 6.57 -1.27
N ILE A 63 6.56 7.53 -0.88
CA ILE A 63 6.48 8.00 0.52
C ILE A 63 5.42 7.26 1.35
N TYR A 64 4.43 6.64 0.72
CA TYR A 64 3.32 5.93 1.38
C TYR A 64 3.35 4.40 1.20
N GLU A 65 4.45 3.84 0.71
CA GLU A 65 4.65 2.38 0.69
C GLU A 65 4.70 1.83 2.11
N ILE A 66 3.77 0.94 2.43
CA ILE A 66 3.76 0.21 3.71
C ILE A 66 4.61 -1.04 3.55
N LYS A 67 5.59 -1.21 4.44
CA LYS A 67 6.46 -2.37 4.47
C LYS A 67 5.95 -3.37 5.51
N LEU A 68 6.07 -4.67 5.22
CA LEU A 68 5.97 -5.67 6.27
C LEU A 68 7.03 -5.37 7.34
N ALA A 69 6.62 -5.28 8.60
CA ALA A 69 7.56 -5.39 9.70
C ALA A 69 8.06 -6.85 9.72
N LEU A 70 9.37 -7.03 9.64
CA LEU A 70 10.04 -8.32 9.80
C LEU A 70 10.11 -8.71 11.27
#